data_AF-X1DB12-F1
#
_entry.id   AF-X1DB12-F1
#
_cell.length_a   1.000
_cell.length_b   1.000
_cell.length_c   1.000
_cell.angle_alpha   90.00
_cell.angle_beta   90.00
_cell.angle_gamma   90.00
#
_symmetry.space_group_name_H-M   'P 1'
#
loop_
_entity.id
_entity.type
_entity.pdbx_description
1 polymer ?
#
loop_
_entity_poly.entity_id
_entity_poly.type
_entity_poly.pdbx_seq_one_letter_code
_entity_poly.pdbx_strand_id
1 'polypeptide(L)'
;MGDVGTMGIKCKAFLRLFPDPPYKIRRYYMLLKDDYNQVFKLAHKMRREVGDGLNDLMVWPSILFNLLSAQVVNKPSTRPKITGPVFSVTLDATDQRIIDVYLEKTNEIMLKDDVTRPFEWQEIDLDMVLSKDWKFTLKEEFNFFQKYISTAPPKSSCTTCHKVAISRLGESVQKGVQFNINNAKEFPPKNPPYPVFASFLMFLPNGNCVIVGGLGGDNTDENREATMNIWHKKIR
;
A
#
# COMPACT_ATOMS: atom_id res chain seq x y z
N MET A 1 3.06 11.38 -22.13
CA MET A 1 3.25 10.79 -23.47
C MET A 1 3.40 9.29 -23.29
N GLY A 2 2.33 8.54 -23.55
CA GLY A 2 2.23 7.08 -23.35
C GLY A 2 2.55 6.30 -24.64
N ASP A 3 3.61 6.70 -25.33
CA ASP A 3 4.09 6.06 -26.57
C ASP A 3 4.79 4.72 -26.32
N VAL A 4 5.06 4.36 -25.06
CA VAL A 4 5.66 3.09 -24.64
C VAL A 4 6.96 2.76 -25.39
N GLY A 5 7.71 3.80 -25.81
CA GLY A 5 8.98 3.64 -26.53
C GLY A 5 8.86 3.29 -28.02
N THR A 6 7.66 3.38 -28.61
CA THR A 6 7.43 2.99 -30.02
C THR A 6 7.63 4.12 -31.04
N MET A 7 7.69 5.38 -30.58
CA MET A 7 7.71 6.56 -31.46
C MET A 7 9.08 7.25 -31.55
N GLY A 8 10.13 6.67 -30.97
CA GLY A 8 11.49 7.20 -30.98
C GLY A 8 12.11 7.32 -29.59
N ILE A 9 13.32 7.89 -29.54
CA ILE A 9 14.11 8.05 -28.31
C ILE A 9 13.92 9.47 -27.77
N LYS A 10 13.50 9.59 -26.51
CA LYS A 10 13.38 10.88 -25.82
C LYS A 10 14.75 11.29 -25.28
N CYS A 11 15.37 12.30 -25.89
CA CYS A 11 16.73 12.74 -25.53
C CYS A 11 16.79 13.88 -24.51
N LYS A 12 15.70 14.60 -24.26
CA LYS A 12 15.61 15.72 -23.29
C LYS A 12 14.25 15.75 -22.63
N ALA A 13 14.21 16.15 -21.36
CA ALA A 13 12.98 16.36 -20.60
C ALA A 13 13.10 17.63 -19.75
N PHE A 14 12.03 18.40 -19.68
CA PHE A 14 11.91 19.56 -18.81
C PHE A 14 10.85 19.25 -17.75
N LEU A 15 11.24 19.27 -16.49
CA LEU A 15 10.38 18.95 -15.35
C LEU A 15 10.16 20.21 -14.52
N ARG A 16 8.94 20.39 -13.99
CA ARG A 16 8.68 21.44 -13.01
C ARG A 16 9.28 21.04 -11.67
N LEU A 17 9.96 21.97 -11.04
CA LEU A 17 10.47 21.80 -9.68
C LEU A 17 9.56 22.57 -8.72
N PHE A 18 9.30 21.96 -7.57
CA PHE A 18 8.57 22.58 -6.47
C PHE A 18 9.48 22.61 -5.24
N PRO A 19 9.43 23.65 -4.39
CA PRO A 19 10.16 23.66 -3.13
C PRO A 19 9.74 22.46 -2.27
N ASP A 20 10.71 21.74 -1.72
CA ASP A 20 10.44 20.61 -0.83
C ASP A 20 9.99 21.12 0.54
N PRO A 21 8.78 20.79 1.04
CA PRO A 21 8.33 21.29 2.33
C PRO A 21 9.21 20.75 3.48
N PRO A 22 9.74 21.60 4.38
CA PRO A 22 10.69 21.18 5.41
C PRO A 22 10.08 20.28 6.50
N TYR A 23 8.76 20.38 6.74
CA TYR A 23 8.09 19.59 7.76
C TYR A 23 7.35 18.43 7.10
N LYS A 24 7.68 17.21 7.52
CA LYS A 24 7.03 15.98 7.07
C LYS A 24 6.81 15.04 8.25
N ILE A 25 5.62 14.46 8.34
CA ILE A 25 5.30 13.46 9.35
C ILE A 25 4.58 12.28 8.72
N ARG A 26 4.75 11.11 9.32
CA ARG A 26 4.03 9.90 8.93
C ARG A 26 3.30 9.33 10.13
N ARG A 27 2.07 8.88 9.94
CA ARG A 27 1.28 8.20 10.97
C ARG A 27 0.58 6.99 10.39
N TYR A 28 0.39 5.99 11.23
CA TYR A 28 -0.29 4.76 10.85
C TYR A 28 -1.53 4.51 11.71
N TYR A 29 -2.59 4.03 11.06
CA TYR A 29 -3.87 3.75 11.70
C TYR A 29 -4.41 2.42 11.20
N MET A 30 -4.72 1.49 12.09
CA MET A 30 -5.26 0.18 11.75
C MET A 30 -6.78 0.18 11.92
N LEU A 31 -7.51 -0.29 10.91
CA LEU A 31 -8.94 -0.51 11.04
C LEU A 31 -9.23 -1.65 12.03
N LEU A 32 -10.31 -1.51 12.80
CA LEU A 32 -10.74 -2.56 13.72
C LEU A 32 -11.37 -3.76 13.01
N LYS A 33 -11.72 -3.64 11.73
CA LYS A 33 -12.30 -4.69 10.88
C LYS A 33 -11.78 -4.58 9.44
N ASP A 34 -11.82 -5.68 8.71
CA ASP A 34 -11.48 -5.69 7.28
C ASP A 34 -12.64 -5.15 6.42
N ASP A 35 -12.86 -3.84 6.46
CA ASP A 35 -13.96 -3.14 5.79
C ASP A 35 -13.48 -2.08 4.79
N TYR A 36 -13.47 -2.44 3.51
CA TYR A 36 -13.05 -1.54 2.43
C TYR A 36 -14.05 -0.43 2.09
N ASN A 37 -15.30 -0.52 2.56
CA ASN A 37 -16.22 0.61 2.48
C ASN A 37 -15.82 1.71 3.46
N GLN A 38 -15.35 1.33 4.65
CA GLN A 38 -14.76 2.29 5.59
C GLN A 38 -13.45 2.86 5.07
N VAL A 39 -12.63 2.05 4.38
CA VAL A 39 -11.44 2.55 3.68
C VAL A 39 -11.82 3.66 2.70
N PHE A 40 -12.84 3.45 1.86
CA PHE A 40 -13.34 4.49 0.94
C PHE A 40 -13.79 5.75 1.69
N LYS A 41 -14.64 5.61 2.71
CA LYS A 41 -15.20 6.75 3.47
C LYS A 41 -14.09 7.59 4.12
N LEU A 42 -13.14 6.94 4.78
CA LEU A 42 -12.01 7.61 5.44
C LEU A 42 -11.10 8.28 4.41
N ALA A 43 -10.69 7.56 3.36
CA ALA A 43 -9.82 8.13 2.34
C ALA A 43 -10.45 9.32 1.60
N HIS A 44 -11.76 9.25 1.33
CA HIS A 44 -12.51 10.36 0.75
C HIS A 44 -12.54 11.58 1.69
N LYS A 45 -12.80 11.35 2.99
CA LYS A 45 -12.83 12.42 3.99
C LYS A 45 -11.46 13.06 4.18
N MET A 46 -10.40 12.25 4.30
CA MET A 46 -9.00 12.72 4.38
C MET A 46 -8.66 13.68 3.24
N ARG A 47 -8.98 13.31 2.00
CA ARG A 47 -8.71 14.19 0.85
C ARG A 47 -9.49 15.49 0.86
N ARG A 48 -10.72 15.46 1.37
CA ARG A 48 -11.56 16.65 1.42
C ARG A 48 -11.11 17.63 2.51
N GLU A 49 -10.66 17.11 3.65
CA GLU A 49 -10.42 17.93 4.85
C GLU A 49 -8.95 18.23 5.12
N VAL A 50 -8.03 17.38 4.67
CA VAL A 50 -6.56 17.58 4.81
C VAL A 50 -5.81 17.44 3.49
N GLY A 51 -6.52 17.51 2.34
CA GLY A 51 -5.99 17.27 1.00
C GLY A 51 -4.73 18.05 0.64
N ASP A 52 -4.66 19.33 1.03
CA ASP A 52 -3.54 20.22 0.69
C ASP A 52 -2.25 19.85 1.41
N GLY A 53 -2.34 19.19 2.56
CA GLY A 53 -1.19 18.71 3.34
C GLY A 53 -0.88 17.24 3.13
N LEU A 54 -1.65 16.51 2.30
CA LEU A 54 -1.40 15.10 2.04
C LEU A 54 -0.29 14.94 1.00
N ASN A 55 0.90 14.58 1.48
CA ASN A 55 2.00 14.13 0.64
C ASN A 55 1.71 12.75 0.04
N ASP A 56 1.26 11.82 0.90
CA ASP A 56 0.89 10.48 0.49
C ASP A 56 -0.21 9.90 1.40
N LEU A 57 -1.08 9.09 0.79
CA LEU A 57 -2.12 8.34 1.46
C LEU A 57 -2.13 6.94 0.87
N MET A 58 -1.72 5.97 1.68
CA MET A 58 -1.70 4.56 1.30
C MET A 58 -2.51 3.70 2.27
N VAL A 59 -3.01 2.57 1.78
CA VAL A 59 -3.61 1.54 2.62
C VAL A 59 -2.99 0.19 2.32
N TRP A 60 -2.54 -0.49 3.36
CA TRP A 60 -1.96 -1.82 3.30
C TRP A 60 -2.98 -2.85 3.80
N PRO A 61 -3.31 -3.88 3.01
CA PRO A 61 -4.23 -4.93 3.43
C PRO A 61 -3.75 -5.71 4.66
N SER A 62 -4.69 -6.15 5.49
CA SER A 62 -4.44 -6.91 6.74
C SER A 62 -3.53 -8.13 6.53
N ILE A 63 -3.73 -8.86 5.43
CA ILE A 63 -2.95 -10.04 5.06
C ILE A 63 -1.45 -9.75 4.88
N LEU A 64 -1.08 -8.54 4.43
CA LEU A 64 0.32 -8.15 4.29
C LEU A 64 1.03 -8.17 5.65
N PHE A 65 0.38 -7.63 6.70
CA PHE A 65 0.95 -7.60 8.06
C PHE A 65 1.09 -8.99 8.65
N ASN A 66 0.15 -9.90 8.35
CA ASN A 66 0.26 -11.29 8.77
C ASN A 66 1.47 -11.97 8.13
N LEU A 67 1.69 -11.74 6.84
CA LEU A 67 2.85 -12.30 6.11
C LEU A 67 4.17 -11.73 6.62
N LEU A 68 4.26 -10.41 6.76
CA LEU A 68 5.47 -9.75 7.27
C LEU A 68 5.78 -10.19 8.69
N SER A 69 4.79 -10.21 9.58
CA SER A 69 4.97 -10.67 10.97
C SER A 69 5.47 -12.11 11.05
N ALA A 70 5.11 -12.98 10.10
CA ALA A 70 5.64 -14.34 10.06
C ALA A 70 7.14 -14.38 9.78
N GLN A 71 7.66 -13.44 8.99
CA GLN A 71 9.04 -13.42 8.47
C GLN A 71 10.04 -12.63 9.32
N VAL A 72 9.56 -11.72 10.17
CA VAL A 72 10.40 -10.90 11.04
C VAL A 72 11.19 -11.78 12.01
N VAL A 73 12.45 -11.40 12.29
CA VAL A 73 13.31 -12.09 13.26
C VAL A 73 13.06 -11.55 14.68
N ASN A 74 13.08 -10.22 14.84
CA ASN A 74 12.91 -9.55 16.14
C ASN A 74 11.43 -9.20 16.41
N LYS A 75 10.70 -10.16 16.98
CA LYS A 75 9.25 -10.02 17.22
C LYS A 75 8.95 -9.56 18.64
N PRO A 76 7.85 -8.81 18.85
CA PRO A 76 7.30 -8.58 20.18
C PRO A 76 6.99 -9.89 20.91
N SER A 77 7.03 -9.86 22.24
CA SER A 77 6.72 -11.02 23.09
C SER A 77 5.25 -11.44 23.00
N THR A 78 4.36 -10.51 22.65
CA THR A 78 2.93 -10.75 22.48
C THR A 78 2.57 -10.89 21.01
N ARG A 79 1.52 -11.68 20.74
CA ARG A 79 1.01 -11.84 19.38
C ARG A 79 0.49 -10.49 18.85
N PRO A 80 0.87 -10.08 17.63
CA PRO A 80 0.39 -8.83 17.04
C PRO A 80 -1.12 -8.83 16.86
N LYS A 81 -1.75 -7.70 17.22
CA LYS A 81 -3.20 -7.49 17.10
C LYS A 81 -3.55 -6.92 15.73
N ILE A 82 -3.49 -7.75 14.68
CA ILE A 82 -3.84 -7.35 13.32
C ILE A 82 -5.35 -7.52 13.12
N THR A 83 -6.09 -6.42 13.04
CA THR A 83 -7.57 -6.41 12.97
C THR A 83 -8.13 -6.03 11.60
N GLY A 84 -7.35 -5.34 10.77
CA GLY A 84 -7.80 -4.82 9.49
C GLY A 84 -6.68 -4.15 8.69
N PRO A 85 -7.01 -3.52 7.57
CA PRO A 85 -6.08 -2.74 6.77
C PRO A 85 -5.47 -1.58 7.58
N VAL A 86 -4.25 -1.21 7.23
CA VAL A 86 -3.51 -0.11 7.87
C VAL A 86 -3.38 1.04 6.89
N PHE A 87 -3.82 2.23 7.31
CA PHE A 87 -3.54 3.48 6.64
C PHE A 87 -2.12 3.94 6.97
N SER A 88 -1.39 4.37 5.95
CA SER A 88 -0.17 5.18 6.06
C SER A 88 -0.50 6.57 5.55
N VAL A 89 -0.46 7.55 6.45
CA VAL A 89 -0.74 8.95 6.14
C VAL A 89 0.58 9.70 6.25
N THR A 90 1.05 10.26 5.14
CA THR A 90 2.21 11.15 5.10
C THR A 90 1.71 12.57 4.86
N LEU A 91 2.01 13.47 5.79
CA LEU A 91 1.66 14.88 5.72
C LEU A 91 2.92 15.72 5.51
N ASP A 92 2.78 16.81 4.76
CA ASP A 92 3.83 17.80 4.61
C ASP A 92 3.29 19.24 4.71
N ALA A 93 4.16 20.15 5.14
CA ALA A 93 3.85 21.58 5.20
C ALA A 93 5.12 22.44 5.21
N THR A 94 4.94 23.72 4.88
CA THR A 94 6.00 24.73 4.93
C THR A 94 6.24 25.31 6.32
N ASP A 95 5.32 25.11 7.25
CA ASP A 95 5.35 25.65 8.62
C ASP A 95 4.89 24.59 9.63
N GLN A 96 5.56 24.52 10.79
CA GLN A 96 5.24 23.57 11.86
C GLN A 96 3.78 23.70 12.33
N ARG A 97 3.24 24.91 12.41
CA ARG A 97 1.87 25.15 12.88
C ARG A 97 0.82 24.56 11.93
N ILE A 98 1.13 24.54 10.63
CA ILE A 98 0.23 24.01 9.60
C ILE A 98 0.21 22.48 9.68
N ILE A 99 1.38 21.85 9.81
CA ILE A 99 1.46 20.39 9.94
C ILE A 99 0.82 19.90 11.24
N ASP A 100 0.90 20.67 12.33
CA ASP A 100 0.21 20.36 13.59
C ASP A 100 -1.32 20.35 13.40
N VAL A 101 -1.87 21.35 12.69
CA VAL A 101 -3.31 21.40 12.34
C VAL A 101 -3.72 20.23 11.47
N TYR A 102 -2.92 19.87 10.46
CA TYR A 102 -3.21 18.71 9.62
C TYR A 102 -3.15 17.39 10.40
N LEU A 103 -2.22 17.26 11.34
CA LEU A 103 -2.13 16.09 12.21
C LEU A 103 -3.34 15.98 13.14
N GLU A 104 -3.77 17.09 13.75
CA GLU A 104 -4.96 17.15 14.59
C GLU A 104 -6.20 16.71 13.79
N LYS A 105 -6.42 17.31 12.61
CA LYS A 105 -7.52 16.92 11.72
C LYS A 105 -7.44 15.48 11.26
N THR A 106 -6.25 14.98 10.97
CA THR A 106 -6.04 13.57 10.62
C THR A 106 -6.45 12.65 11.78
N ASN A 107 -6.04 12.96 13.01
CA ASN A 107 -6.43 12.19 14.18
C ASN A 107 -7.95 12.24 14.42
N GLU A 108 -8.58 13.41 14.28
CA GLU A 108 -10.03 13.54 14.35
C GLU A 108 -10.74 12.68 13.30
N ILE A 109 -10.22 12.60 12.07
CA ILE A 109 -10.84 11.80 11.01
C ILE A 109 -10.65 10.31 11.27
N MET A 110 -9.43 9.90 11.60
CA MET A 110 -9.05 8.49 11.67
C MET A 110 -9.55 7.82 12.95
N LEU A 111 -9.52 8.51 14.09
CA LEU A 111 -9.88 7.95 15.40
C LEU A 111 -11.35 8.14 15.76
N LYS A 112 -12.10 8.91 14.96
CA LYS A 112 -13.52 9.13 15.18
C LYS A 112 -14.32 7.82 15.04
N ASP A 113 -15.36 7.71 15.86
CA ASP A 113 -16.32 6.61 15.90
C ASP A 113 -15.68 5.23 16.17
N ASP A 114 -14.45 5.20 16.72
CA ASP A 114 -13.68 4.00 17.01
C ASP A 114 -13.56 3.03 15.82
N VAL A 115 -13.49 3.56 14.59
CA VAL A 115 -13.37 2.72 13.38
C VAL A 115 -11.92 2.26 13.17
N THR A 116 -10.96 3.09 13.56
CA THR A 116 -9.53 2.77 13.53
C THR A 116 -8.89 2.99 14.89
N ARG A 117 -7.70 2.40 15.08
CA ARG A 117 -6.82 2.63 16.22
C ARG A 117 -5.46 3.12 15.74
N PRO A 118 -4.69 3.83 16.57
CA PRO A 118 -3.27 4.04 16.29
C PRO A 118 -2.56 2.70 16.10
N PHE A 119 -1.60 2.68 15.19
CA PHE A 119 -0.76 1.52 14.92
C PHE A 119 0.70 1.95 14.79
N GLU A 120 1.60 1.09 15.25
CA GLU A 120 3.03 1.24 15.03
C GLU A 120 3.61 -0.07 14.46
N TRP A 121 4.59 0.05 13.57
CA TRP A 121 5.25 -1.14 13.00
C TRP A 121 5.91 -2.02 14.07
N GLN A 122 6.31 -1.45 15.20
CA GLN A 122 6.84 -2.18 16.35
C GLN A 122 5.84 -3.16 16.98
N GLU A 123 4.55 -3.08 16.65
CA GLU A 123 3.61 -4.14 17.02
C GLU A 123 3.88 -5.47 16.31
N ILE A 124 4.62 -5.48 15.20
CA ILE A 124 4.99 -6.69 14.45
C ILE A 124 6.51 -6.90 14.32
N ASP A 125 7.29 -5.81 14.33
CA ASP A 125 8.72 -5.80 14.05
C ASP A 125 9.44 -4.75 14.90
N LEU A 126 10.14 -5.20 15.92
CA LEU A 126 10.81 -4.33 16.89
C LEU A 126 12.00 -3.57 16.28
N ASP A 127 12.52 -4.00 15.12
CA ASP A 127 13.62 -3.31 14.43
C ASP A 127 13.13 -2.08 13.64
N MET A 128 11.81 -1.90 13.52
CA MET A 128 11.23 -0.77 12.79
C MET A 128 11.26 0.53 13.61
N VAL A 129 11.49 1.65 12.92
CA VAL A 129 11.46 3.00 13.51
C VAL A 129 10.02 3.38 13.85
N LEU A 130 9.82 3.96 15.04
CA LEU A 130 8.53 4.52 15.45
C LEU A 130 8.13 5.70 14.55
N SER A 131 6.83 5.85 14.29
CA SER A 131 6.33 6.92 13.42
C SER A 131 6.68 8.33 13.90
N LYS A 132 6.85 8.54 15.21
CA LYS A 132 7.28 9.82 15.82
C LYS A 132 8.74 10.18 15.50
N ASP A 133 9.58 9.16 15.28
CA ASP A 133 11.02 9.30 15.03
C ASP A 133 11.33 9.15 13.53
N TRP A 134 10.31 8.87 12.71
CA TRP A 134 10.44 8.76 11.26
C TRP A 134 10.92 10.08 10.65
N LYS A 135 11.82 9.95 9.68
CA LYS A 135 12.33 11.07 8.89
C LYS A 135 12.21 10.73 7.42
N PHE A 136 11.71 11.68 6.64
CA PHE A 136 11.64 11.52 5.21
C PHE A 136 13.04 11.29 4.61
N THR A 137 13.19 10.24 3.81
CA THR A 137 14.39 10.02 3.02
C THR A 137 14.00 9.65 1.59
N LEU A 138 14.73 10.19 0.61
CA LEU A 138 14.52 9.85 -0.80
C LEU A 138 14.75 8.36 -1.09
N LYS A 139 15.49 7.65 -0.23
CA LYS A 139 15.75 6.21 -0.37
C LYS A 139 14.51 5.36 -0.10
N GLU A 140 13.65 5.73 0.84
CA GLU A 140 12.46 4.93 1.16
C GLU A 140 11.35 5.13 0.14
N GLU A 141 11.10 6.38 -0.26
CA GLU A 141 9.93 6.74 -1.07
C GLU A 141 10.07 6.42 -2.57
N PHE A 142 11.29 6.45 -3.13
CA PHE A 142 11.52 6.23 -4.57
C PHE A 142 11.90 4.79 -4.93
N ASN A 143 12.01 3.88 -3.97
CA ASN A 143 12.32 2.48 -4.27
C ASN A 143 11.06 1.75 -4.72
N PHE A 144 10.94 1.52 -6.03
CA PHE A 144 9.89 0.68 -6.63
C PHE A 144 9.96 -0.78 -6.16
N PHE A 145 11.10 -1.21 -5.63
CA PHE A 145 11.31 -2.55 -5.07
C PHE A 145 11.24 -2.51 -3.54
N GLN A 146 10.06 -2.18 -3.00
CA GLN A 146 9.83 -2.26 -1.57
C GLN A 146 9.62 -3.72 -1.12
N LYS A 147 9.93 -4.02 0.14
CA LYS A 147 9.70 -5.34 0.77
C LYS A 147 8.25 -5.84 0.68
N TYR A 148 7.31 -4.96 0.34
CA TYR A 148 5.88 -5.26 0.21
C TYR A 148 5.48 -5.79 -1.17
N ILE A 149 6.34 -5.63 -2.19
CA ILE A 149 6.10 -6.06 -3.58
C ILE A 149 6.73 -7.44 -3.83
N SER A 150 7.87 -7.72 -3.20
CA SER A 150 8.46 -9.05 -3.11
C SER A 150 8.65 -9.39 -1.64
N THR A 151 7.57 -9.86 -1.01
CA THR A 151 7.54 -10.17 0.42
C THR A 151 8.40 -11.36 0.80
N ALA A 152 9.05 -12.05 -0.14
CA ALA A 152 10.03 -13.08 0.18
C ALA A 152 11.06 -13.18 -0.95
N PRO A 153 12.33 -12.81 -0.77
CA PRO A 153 13.41 -13.26 -1.66
C PRO A 153 13.69 -14.76 -1.43
N PRO A 154 14.14 -15.58 -2.42
CA PRO A 154 14.40 -15.28 -3.83
C PRO A 154 13.20 -15.62 -4.75
N LYS A 155 12.04 -14.99 -4.54
CA LYS A 155 10.83 -15.22 -5.34
C LYS A 155 10.78 -14.34 -6.60
N SER A 156 10.14 -14.84 -7.65
CA SER A 156 9.68 -14.01 -8.76
C SER A 156 8.47 -13.17 -8.32
N SER A 157 8.27 -11.99 -8.92
CA SER A 157 7.10 -11.15 -8.66
C SER A 157 6.60 -10.54 -9.97
N CYS A 158 5.32 -10.78 -10.25
CA CYS A 158 4.54 -10.22 -11.36
C CYS A 158 3.57 -9.20 -10.79
N THR A 159 3.94 -7.92 -10.81
CA THR A 159 3.16 -6.83 -10.21
C THR A 159 2.39 -6.05 -11.27
N THR A 160 1.13 -5.72 -10.99
CA THR A 160 0.28 -4.86 -11.81
C THR A 160 -0.38 -3.80 -10.96
N CYS A 161 -0.54 -2.62 -11.54
CA CYS A 161 -1.25 -1.50 -10.95
C CYS A 161 -2.57 -1.31 -11.70
N HIS A 162 -3.71 -1.37 -10.99
CA HIS A 162 -5.03 -1.08 -11.57
C HIS A 162 -5.56 0.22 -10.98
N LYS A 163 -5.80 1.21 -11.85
CA LYS A 163 -6.43 2.46 -11.43
C LYS A 163 -7.95 2.31 -11.49
N VAL A 164 -8.61 2.48 -10.36
CA VAL A 164 -10.08 2.41 -10.25
C VAL A 164 -10.61 3.63 -9.49
N ALA A 165 -11.88 3.95 -9.65
CA ALA A 165 -12.54 4.93 -8.80
C ALA A 165 -12.60 4.40 -7.36
N ILE A 166 -12.34 5.25 -6.35
CA ILE A 166 -12.29 4.78 -4.95
C ILE A 166 -13.65 4.22 -4.50
N SER A 167 -14.75 4.74 -5.04
CA SER A 167 -16.10 4.24 -4.79
C SER A 167 -16.33 2.79 -5.24
N ARG A 168 -15.49 2.27 -6.15
CA ARG A 168 -15.52 0.87 -6.63
C ARG A 168 -14.52 -0.03 -5.91
N LEU A 169 -13.88 0.45 -4.84
CA LEU A 169 -12.86 -0.32 -4.13
C LEU A 169 -13.42 -1.63 -3.56
N GLY A 170 -14.59 -1.60 -2.92
CA GLY A 170 -15.25 -2.80 -2.38
C GLY A 170 -15.53 -3.86 -3.45
N GLU A 171 -16.08 -3.45 -4.60
CA GLU A 171 -16.31 -4.35 -5.75
C GLU A 171 -15.00 -4.93 -6.29
N SER A 172 -13.95 -4.11 -6.40
CA SER A 172 -12.64 -4.54 -6.92
C SER A 172 -11.98 -5.57 -6.02
N VAL A 173 -12.08 -5.40 -4.70
CA VAL A 173 -11.60 -6.37 -3.70
C VAL A 173 -12.34 -7.69 -3.85
N GLN A 174 -13.68 -7.65 -3.92
CA GLN A 174 -14.51 -8.85 -4.09
C GLN A 174 -14.17 -9.61 -5.38
N LYS A 175 -14.01 -8.90 -6.51
CA LYS A 175 -13.59 -9.49 -7.78
C LYS A 175 -12.21 -10.15 -7.67
N GLY A 176 -11.26 -9.48 -7.02
CA GLY A 176 -9.93 -10.04 -6.79
C GLY A 176 -9.97 -11.32 -5.96
N VAL A 177 -10.73 -11.34 -4.87
CA VAL A 177 -10.92 -12.53 -4.03
C VAL A 177 -11.60 -13.66 -4.81
N GLN A 178 -12.67 -13.36 -5.55
CA GLN A 178 -13.39 -14.37 -6.32
C GLN A 178 -12.54 -14.97 -7.44
N PHE A 179 -11.72 -14.16 -8.11
CA PHE A 179 -10.75 -14.65 -9.10
C PHE A 179 -9.80 -15.67 -8.47
N ASN A 180 -9.26 -15.37 -7.28
CA ASN A 180 -8.35 -16.26 -6.58
C ASN A 180 -9.01 -17.59 -6.18
N ILE A 181 -10.27 -17.54 -5.73
CA ILE A 181 -11.06 -18.74 -5.41
C ILE A 181 -11.28 -19.60 -6.66
N ASN A 182 -11.73 -18.98 -7.75
CA ASN A 182 -12.07 -19.69 -8.99
C ASN A 182 -10.85 -20.39 -9.63
N ASN A 183 -9.66 -19.80 -9.45
CA ASN A 183 -8.44 -20.30 -10.07
C ASN A 183 -7.50 -20.97 -9.06
N ALA A 184 -7.95 -21.26 -7.83
CA ALA A 184 -7.11 -21.77 -6.73
C ALA A 184 -6.28 -23.02 -7.11
N LYS A 185 -6.81 -23.88 -7.99
CA LYS A 185 -6.16 -25.11 -8.47
C LYS A 185 -5.05 -24.87 -9.49
N GLU A 186 -5.01 -23.68 -10.10
CA GLU A 186 -4.00 -23.31 -11.09
C GLU A 186 -2.76 -22.68 -10.45
N PHE A 187 -2.83 -22.32 -9.16
CA PHE A 187 -1.68 -21.80 -8.43
C PHE A 187 -0.68 -22.93 -8.12
N PRO A 188 0.64 -22.66 -8.21
CA PRO A 188 1.66 -23.63 -7.83
C PRO A 188 1.45 -24.18 -6.40
N PRO A 189 1.47 -25.51 -6.19
CA PRO A 189 1.11 -26.13 -4.92
C PRO A 189 2.19 -25.99 -3.83
N LYS A 190 3.45 -25.76 -4.20
CA LYS A 190 4.56 -25.46 -3.29
C LYS A 190 4.86 -23.97 -3.38
N ASN A 191 4.68 -23.25 -2.27
CA ASN A 191 4.78 -21.78 -2.21
C ASN A 191 3.77 -21.08 -3.12
N PRO A 192 2.46 -21.18 -2.83
CA PRO A 192 1.49 -20.38 -3.55
C PRO A 192 1.94 -18.91 -3.49
N PRO A 193 1.92 -18.18 -4.61
CA PRO A 193 1.72 -16.74 -4.53
C PRO A 193 0.56 -16.56 -3.58
N TYR A 194 0.78 -16.01 -2.38
CA TYR A 194 -0.37 -15.64 -1.56
C TYR A 194 -1.23 -14.78 -2.47
N PRO A 195 -2.46 -15.22 -2.79
CA PRO A 195 -3.22 -14.57 -3.83
C PRO A 195 -3.81 -13.32 -3.17
N VAL A 196 -2.95 -12.32 -2.98
CA VAL A 196 -3.31 -11.07 -2.37
C VAL A 196 -3.98 -10.25 -3.46
N PHE A 197 -5.13 -9.66 -3.14
CA PHE A 197 -5.81 -8.78 -4.10
C PHE A 197 -4.98 -7.51 -4.35
N ALA A 198 -4.22 -7.05 -3.34
CA ALA A 198 -3.30 -5.91 -3.40
C ALA A 198 -2.15 -6.05 -2.39
N SER A 199 -0.93 -5.66 -2.77
CA SER A 199 0.13 -5.36 -1.82
C SER A 199 -0.14 -4.04 -1.09
N PHE A 200 -0.64 -3.04 -1.81
CA PHE A 200 -1.07 -1.77 -1.23
C PHE A 200 -2.04 -1.04 -2.15
N LEU A 201 -2.74 -0.08 -1.56
CA LEU A 201 -3.63 0.86 -2.25
C LEU A 201 -3.00 2.24 -2.16
N MET A 202 -2.87 2.94 -3.28
CA MET A 202 -2.41 4.34 -3.32
C MET A 202 -3.56 5.24 -3.74
N PHE A 203 -3.74 6.35 -3.04
CA PHE A 203 -4.88 7.24 -3.25
C PHE A 203 -4.46 8.49 -4.03
N LEU A 204 -4.84 8.57 -5.32
CA LEU A 204 -4.54 9.69 -6.22
C LEU A 204 -5.52 10.88 -6.08
N PRO A 205 -5.08 12.15 -6.02
CA PRO A 205 -5.94 13.32 -5.76
C PRO A 205 -7.25 13.41 -6.55
N ASN A 206 -7.27 12.92 -7.80
CA ASN A 206 -8.41 12.97 -8.73
C ASN A 206 -9.56 11.97 -8.45
N GLY A 207 -9.78 11.56 -7.20
CA GLY A 207 -10.85 10.62 -6.84
C GLY A 207 -10.63 9.15 -7.22
N ASN A 208 -9.44 8.78 -7.71
CA ASN A 208 -9.08 7.39 -8.01
C ASN A 208 -8.17 6.80 -6.94
N CYS A 209 -8.13 5.47 -6.84
CA CYS A 209 -7.06 4.74 -6.19
C CYS A 209 -6.36 3.82 -7.20
N VAL A 210 -5.10 3.52 -6.92
CA VAL A 210 -4.31 2.53 -7.61
C VAL A 210 -4.21 1.32 -6.70
N ILE A 211 -4.76 0.21 -7.15
CA ILE A 211 -4.59 -1.10 -6.53
C ILE A 211 -3.28 -1.65 -7.06
N VAL A 212 -2.25 -1.66 -6.21
CA VAL A 212 -0.95 -2.26 -6.53
C VAL A 212 -0.91 -3.63 -5.92
N GLY A 213 -0.70 -4.64 -6.75
CA GLY A 213 -0.61 -6.01 -6.29
C GLY A 213 -0.08 -6.90 -7.38
N GLY A 214 0.06 -8.17 -7.08
CA GLY A 214 0.68 -9.07 -8.02
C GLY A 214 0.51 -10.52 -7.64
N LEU A 215 1.34 -11.32 -8.27
CA LEU A 215 1.51 -12.73 -8.01
C LEU A 215 3.02 -12.96 -7.92
N GLY A 216 3.49 -13.58 -6.85
CA GLY A 216 4.89 -13.99 -6.73
C GLY A 216 5.03 -15.49 -6.55
N GLY A 217 6.04 -16.11 -7.13
CA GLY A 217 6.26 -17.56 -7.04
C GLY A 217 7.74 -17.88 -6.82
N ASP A 218 8.10 -19.15 -6.65
CA ASP A 218 9.53 -19.50 -6.70
C ASP A 218 10.13 -19.10 -8.05
N ASN A 219 11.38 -18.66 -8.03
CA ASN A 219 12.10 -18.29 -9.23
C ASN A 219 12.69 -19.53 -9.95
N THR A 220 11.86 -20.53 -10.25
CA THR A 220 12.19 -21.68 -11.10
C THR A 220 11.48 -21.55 -12.46
N ASP A 221 11.96 -22.21 -13.51
CA ASP A 221 11.34 -22.10 -14.85
C ASP A 221 9.85 -22.50 -14.82
N GLU A 222 9.54 -23.63 -14.19
CA GLU A 222 8.18 -24.18 -14.04
C GLU A 222 7.24 -23.21 -13.31
N ASN A 223 7.66 -22.66 -12.17
CA ASN A 223 6.83 -21.75 -11.39
C ASN A 223 6.72 -20.36 -12.03
N ARG A 224 7.74 -19.91 -12.78
CA ARG A 224 7.69 -18.67 -13.55
C ARG A 224 6.61 -18.73 -14.62
N GLU A 225 6.56 -19.81 -15.41
CA GLU A 225 5.54 -19.96 -16.46
C GLU A 225 4.13 -20.04 -15.88
N ALA A 226 3.92 -20.87 -14.85
CA ALA A 226 2.62 -20.98 -14.18
C ALA A 226 2.17 -19.63 -13.60
N THR A 227 3.08 -18.89 -12.97
CA THR A 227 2.82 -17.56 -12.37
C THR A 227 2.49 -16.51 -13.43
N MET A 228 3.20 -16.52 -14.58
CA MET A 228 2.90 -15.63 -15.71
C MET A 228 1.55 -15.94 -16.34
N ASN A 229 1.18 -17.21 -16.48
CA ASN A 229 -0.10 -17.62 -17.05
C ASN A 229 -1.29 -17.15 -16.19
N ILE A 230 -1.23 -17.37 -14.87
CA ILE A 230 -2.28 -16.91 -13.96
C ILE A 230 -2.29 -15.38 -13.84
N TRP A 231 -1.14 -14.73 -13.92
CA TRP A 231 -1.03 -13.27 -13.95
C TRP A 231 -1.69 -12.66 -15.19
N HIS A 232 -1.43 -13.20 -16.38
CA HIS A 232 -2.10 -12.78 -17.61
C HIS A 232 -3.63 -12.98 -17.57
N LYS A 233 -4.12 -14.02 -16.89
CA LYS A 233 -5.56 -14.22 -16.65
C LYS A 233 -6.14 -13.18 -15.70
N LYS A 234 -5.39 -12.74 -14.68
CA LYS A 234 -5.83 -11.80 -13.65
C LYS A 234 -5.91 -10.35 -14.14
N ILE A 235 -5.03 -9.96 -15.07
CA ILE A 235 -4.98 -8.60 -15.63
C ILE A 235 -6.02 -8.33 -16.74
N ARG A 236 -6.60 -9.38 -17.33
CA ARG A 236 -7.58 -9.31 -18.42
C ARG A 236 -9.00 -9.40 -17.87
#